data_AF-A0A3N5TH32-F1
#
_entry.id   AF-A0A3N5TH32-F1
#
_cell.length_a   1.000
_cell.length_b   1.000
_cell.length_c   1.000
_cell.angle_alpha   90.00
_cell.angle_beta   90.00
_cell.angle_gamma   90.00
#
_symmetry.space_group_name_H-M   'P 1'
#
loop_
_entity.id
_entity.type
_entity.pdbx_description
1 polymer ?
#
loop_
_entity_poly.entity_id
_entity_poly.type
_entity_poly.pdbx_seq_one_letter_code
_entity_poly.pdbx_strand_id
1 'polypeptide(L)'
;MGLHSLNRKEPREEIYRLLDEFKARPEVKGIIKEGKTIEYSAHLITEGGIHTKPRVYTDGMLVVGDAAGLGLNMLVTVRGMEYAIASGVLAGRAIKRAKENNDFSASSLACYEKLLNESFIMQEMNTFRHTLTVLENERLFSKYPQVICDLFEKVMWVDEHSKESLYHTVYRGLKENFLNLQTFKDWLEFRKL
;
A
#
# COMPACT_ATOMS: atom_id res chain seq x y z
N MET A 1 7.12 7.76 -7.34
CA MET A 1 6.93 6.79 -8.44
C MET A 1 5.63 6.05 -8.19
N GLY A 2 4.85 5.74 -9.21
CA GLY A 2 3.54 5.10 -9.08
C GLY A 2 2.90 4.84 -10.46
N LEU A 3 1.65 4.39 -10.50
CA LEU A 3 0.96 4.09 -11.78
C LEU A 3 0.98 5.28 -12.76
N HIS A 4 0.90 6.51 -12.24
CA HIS A 4 0.96 7.74 -13.03
C HIS A 4 2.33 8.02 -13.69
N SER A 5 3.42 7.46 -13.17
CA SER A 5 4.74 7.56 -13.82
C SER A 5 4.92 6.62 -15.01
N LEU A 6 4.13 5.55 -15.12
CA LEU A 6 4.15 4.65 -16.28
C LEU A 6 3.54 5.28 -17.53
N ASN A 7 2.64 6.25 -17.37
CA ASN A 7 2.03 7.00 -18.48
C ASN A 7 2.89 8.16 -19.00
N ARG A 8 4.10 8.35 -18.47
CA ARG A 8 5.02 9.40 -18.94
C ARG A 8 5.87 8.88 -20.09
N LYS A 9 6.14 9.77 -21.06
CA LYS A 9 6.93 9.46 -22.27
C LYS A 9 8.38 9.03 -21.98
N GLU A 10 8.96 9.50 -20.88
CA GLU A 10 10.30 9.12 -20.45
C GLU A 10 10.28 8.64 -18.99
N PRO A 11 10.83 7.45 -18.69
CA PRO A 11 11.04 7.01 -17.32
C PRO A 11 12.08 7.91 -16.65
N ARG A 12 11.76 8.46 -15.48
CA ARG A 12 12.72 9.29 -14.73
C ARG A 12 13.90 8.50 -14.20
N GLU A 13 13.68 7.24 -13.85
CA GLU A 13 14.68 6.34 -13.27
C GLU A 13 14.41 4.90 -13.69
N GLU A 14 15.46 4.09 -13.68
CA GLU A 14 15.38 2.66 -13.96
C GLU A 14 15.00 1.91 -12.68
N ILE A 15 13.81 1.29 -12.65
CA ILE A 15 13.22 0.70 -11.43
C ILE A 15 14.16 -0.29 -10.73
N TYR A 16 14.92 -1.07 -11.49
CA TYR A 16 15.85 -2.06 -10.93
C TYR A 16 16.97 -1.40 -10.09
N ARG A 17 17.36 -0.15 -10.40
CA ARG A 17 18.38 0.57 -9.63
C ARG A 17 17.94 0.85 -8.21
N LEU A 18 16.65 1.06 -7.97
CA LEU A 18 16.13 1.24 -6.61
C LEU A 18 16.40 0.00 -5.73
N LEU A 19 16.27 -1.21 -6.29
CA LEU A 19 16.60 -2.43 -5.58
C LEU A 19 18.12 -2.56 -5.37
N ASP A 20 18.93 -2.16 -6.35
CA ASP A 20 20.39 -2.18 -6.24
C ASP A 20 20.89 -1.19 -5.17
N GLU A 21 20.34 0.02 -5.14
CA GLU A 21 20.60 1.03 -4.11
C GLU A 21 20.17 0.53 -2.73
N PHE A 22 18.99 -0.09 -2.62
CA PHE A 22 18.52 -0.69 -1.37
C PHE A 22 19.48 -1.80 -0.88
N LYS A 23 19.93 -2.70 -1.76
CA LYS A 23 20.91 -3.74 -1.43
C LYS A 23 22.27 -3.17 -1.03
N ALA A 24 22.65 -2.01 -1.58
CA ALA A 24 23.92 -1.35 -1.29
C ALA A 24 23.96 -0.66 0.08
N ARG A 25 22.80 -0.40 0.70
CA ARG A 25 22.69 0.24 2.02
C ARG A 25 23.49 -0.52 3.10
N PRO A 26 24.22 0.18 4.00
CA PRO A 26 25.03 -0.47 5.04
C PRO A 26 24.28 -1.50 5.88
N GLU A 27 23.00 -1.23 6.16
CA GLU A 27 22.11 -2.06 6.98
C GLU A 27 21.73 -3.37 6.28
N VAL A 28 21.79 -3.42 4.94
CA VAL A 28 21.40 -4.59 4.13
C VAL A 28 22.61 -5.31 3.57
N LYS A 29 23.61 -4.58 3.08
CA LYS A 29 24.79 -5.12 2.39
C LYS A 29 25.52 -6.18 3.20
N GLY A 30 25.63 -6.00 4.51
CA GLY A 30 26.25 -6.98 5.41
C GLY A 30 25.48 -8.30 5.48
N ILE A 31 24.15 -8.24 5.44
CA ILE A 31 23.25 -9.41 5.54
C ILE A 31 23.36 -10.30 4.29
N ILE A 32 23.58 -9.70 3.11
CA ILE A 32 23.56 -10.38 1.81
C ILE A 32 24.95 -10.63 1.19
N LYS A 33 26.04 -10.31 1.89
CA LYS A 33 27.41 -10.23 1.33
C LYS A 33 27.87 -11.48 0.56
N GLU A 34 27.50 -12.66 1.04
CA GLU A 34 27.85 -13.96 0.44
C GLU A 34 26.64 -14.61 -0.27
N GLY A 35 25.52 -13.89 -0.33
CA GLY A 35 24.32 -14.33 -1.02
C GLY A 35 24.51 -14.33 -2.53
N LYS A 36 23.90 -15.31 -3.20
CA LYS A 36 23.85 -15.40 -4.66
C LYS A 36 22.41 -15.16 -5.12
N THR A 37 22.23 -14.25 -6.08
CA THR A 37 20.93 -14.08 -6.74
C THR A 37 20.60 -15.32 -7.56
N ILE A 38 19.51 -15.99 -7.20
CA ILE A 38 18.99 -17.17 -7.91
C ILE A 38 17.88 -16.81 -8.90
N GLU A 39 17.14 -15.74 -8.61
CA GLU A 39 16.00 -15.29 -9.39
C GLU A 39 15.88 -13.76 -9.26
N TYR A 40 15.42 -13.13 -10.33
CA TYR A 40 15.02 -11.72 -10.34
C TYR A 40 13.69 -11.62 -11.09
N SER A 41 12.68 -11.07 -10.43
CA SER A 41 11.36 -10.87 -11.00
C SER A 41 10.83 -9.48 -10.66
N ALA A 42 9.94 -8.99 -11.51
CA ALA A 42 9.23 -7.75 -11.31
C ALA A 42 7.75 -7.98 -11.62
N HIS A 43 6.88 -7.33 -10.84
CA HIS A 43 5.43 -7.43 -11.00
C HIS A 43 4.79 -6.07 -10.79
N LEU A 44 3.65 -5.84 -11.47
CA LEU A 44 2.84 -4.66 -11.25
C LEU A 44 1.79 -4.96 -10.20
N ILE A 45 1.63 -4.06 -9.24
CA ILE A 45 0.56 -4.13 -8.25
C ILE A 45 -0.50 -3.10 -8.59
N THR A 46 -1.77 -3.46 -8.38
CA THR A 46 -2.88 -2.52 -8.55
C THR A 46 -2.98 -1.63 -7.32
N GLU A 47 -2.88 -0.32 -7.52
CA GLU A 47 -2.94 0.66 -6.43
C GLU A 47 -4.22 1.50 -6.45
N GLY A 48 -4.97 1.54 -7.55
CA GLY A 48 -6.11 2.46 -7.71
C GLY A 48 -7.30 2.23 -6.77
N GLY A 49 -7.29 1.12 -6.00
CA GLY A 49 -8.27 0.82 -4.97
C GLY A 49 -9.71 0.87 -5.50
N ILE A 50 -10.64 1.35 -4.67
CA ILE A 50 -12.06 1.40 -5.03
C ILE A 50 -12.35 2.35 -6.22
N HIS A 51 -11.46 3.31 -6.47
CA HIS A 51 -11.66 4.35 -7.48
C HIS A 51 -11.44 3.83 -8.92
N THR A 52 -10.76 2.70 -9.08
CA THR A 52 -10.45 2.11 -10.40
C THR A 52 -11.18 0.81 -10.65
N LYS A 53 -12.25 0.50 -9.91
CA LYS A 53 -13.00 -0.75 -10.04
C LYS A 53 -13.65 -0.84 -11.43
N PRO A 54 -13.25 -1.79 -12.30
CA PRO A 54 -13.90 -2.03 -13.58
C PRO A 54 -15.24 -2.75 -13.35
N ARG A 55 -16.05 -2.85 -14.41
CA ARG A 55 -17.21 -3.74 -14.40
C ARG A 55 -16.73 -5.19 -14.22
N VAL A 56 -17.24 -5.88 -13.19
CA VAL A 56 -16.73 -7.19 -12.78
C VAL A 56 -17.49 -8.39 -13.36
N TYR A 57 -18.48 -8.15 -14.22
CA TYR A 57 -19.27 -9.18 -14.90
C TYR A 57 -19.82 -8.70 -16.23
N THR A 58 -20.01 -9.61 -17.16
CA THR A 58 -20.73 -9.43 -18.43
C THR A 58 -21.30 -10.79 -18.88
N ASP A 59 -22.00 -10.86 -20.01
CA ASP A 59 -22.49 -12.11 -20.58
C ASP A 59 -21.36 -13.15 -20.69
N GLY A 60 -21.52 -14.27 -19.98
CA GLY A 60 -20.58 -15.38 -19.96
C GLY A 60 -19.25 -15.15 -19.24
N MET A 61 -19.01 -13.99 -18.60
CA MET A 61 -17.70 -13.67 -18.02
C MET A 61 -17.80 -12.97 -16.66
N LEU A 62 -16.93 -13.36 -15.74
CA LEU A 62 -16.68 -12.70 -14.45
C LEU A 62 -15.21 -12.28 -14.36
N VAL A 63 -14.93 -11.20 -13.65
CA VAL A 63 -13.58 -10.69 -13.39
C VAL A 63 -13.28 -10.77 -11.88
N VAL A 64 -12.12 -11.33 -11.52
CA VAL A 64 -11.72 -11.60 -10.13
C VAL A 64 -10.29 -11.13 -9.85
N GLY A 65 -9.92 -11.03 -8.57
CA GLY A 65 -8.57 -10.68 -8.11
C GLY A 65 -8.02 -9.38 -8.70
N ASP A 66 -6.73 -9.36 -8.99
CA ASP A 66 -6.01 -8.19 -9.52
C ASP A 66 -6.59 -7.68 -10.84
N ALA A 67 -7.15 -8.57 -11.68
CA ALA A 67 -7.81 -8.17 -12.92
C ALA A 67 -9.09 -7.35 -12.66
N ALA A 68 -9.74 -7.56 -11.52
CA ALA A 68 -10.86 -6.75 -11.05
C ALA A 68 -10.42 -5.53 -10.23
N GLY A 69 -9.11 -5.24 -10.16
CA GLY A 69 -8.54 -4.16 -9.36
C GLY A 69 -8.67 -4.40 -7.85
N LEU A 70 -8.78 -5.67 -7.42
CA LEU A 70 -8.93 -6.02 -6.01
C LEU A 70 -7.55 -6.13 -5.34
N GLY A 71 -6.94 -4.98 -5.07
CA GLY A 71 -5.71 -4.84 -4.31
C GLY A 71 -5.81 -3.66 -3.35
N LEU A 72 -5.20 -3.79 -2.19
CA LEU A 72 -5.16 -2.71 -1.20
C LEU A 72 -3.78 -2.58 -0.57
N ASN A 73 -3.21 -1.39 -0.71
CA ASN A 73 -2.01 -0.98 0.00
C ASN A 73 -2.44 -0.19 1.24
N MET A 74 -2.20 -0.73 2.43
CA MET A 74 -2.54 -0.13 3.73
C MET A 74 -1.32 0.50 4.41
N LEU A 75 -0.35 1.01 3.64
CA LEU A 75 0.93 1.61 4.09
C LEU A 75 1.90 0.62 4.75
N VAL A 76 1.43 -0.17 5.73
CA VAL A 76 2.24 -1.14 6.47
C VAL A 76 2.13 -2.53 5.84
N THR A 77 0.97 -2.85 5.28
CA THR A 77 0.70 -4.16 4.67
C THR A 77 0.04 -3.99 3.32
N VAL A 78 0.40 -4.88 2.40
CA VAL A 78 -0.23 -4.99 1.08
C VAL A 78 -1.09 -6.26 1.09
N ARG A 79 -2.38 -6.10 0.77
CA ARG A 79 -3.38 -7.17 0.73
C ARG A 79 -3.91 -7.31 -0.68
N GLY A 80 -4.02 -8.55 -1.14
CA GLY A 80 -4.42 -8.84 -2.52
C GLY A 80 -4.60 -10.32 -2.77
N MET A 81 -3.73 -11.17 -2.22
CA MET A 81 -3.86 -12.62 -2.35
C MET A 81 -5.16 -13.14 -1.76
N GLU A 82 -5.51 -12.69 -0.56
CA GLU A 82 -6.78 -13.03 0.09
C GLU A 82 -8.00 -12.50 -0.69
N TYR A 83 -7.88 -11.34 -1.34
CA TYR A 83 -8.95 -10.78 -2.16
C TYR A 83 -9.12 -11.57 -3.45
N ALA A 84 -8.02 -12.01 -4.06
CA ALA A 84 -8.05 -12.88 -5.24
C ALA A 84 -8.70 -14.23 -4.91
N ILE A 85 -8.34 -14.86 -3.79
CA ILE A 85 -8.95 -16.11 -3.34
C ILE A 85 -10.44 -15.92 -3.03
N ALA A 86 -10.77 -14.92 -2.20
CA ALA A 86 -12.14 -14.68 -1.78
C ALA A 86 -13.05 -14.29 -2.97
N SER A 87 -12.59 -13.40 -3.86
CA SER A 87 -13.34 -13.05 -5.07
C SER A 87 -13.54 -14.23 -6.00
N GLY A 88 -12.55 -15.12 -6.14
CA GLY A 88 -12.68 -16.39 -6.85
C GLY A 88 -13.77 -17.29 -6.26
N VAL A 89 -13.84 -17.41 -4.93
CA VAL A 89 -14.90 -18.16 -4.24
C VAL A 89 -16.28 -17.55 -4.51
N LEU A 90 -16.40 -16.22 -4.43
CA LEU A 90 -17.66 -15.52 -4.71
C LEU A 90 -18.10 -15.67 -6.17
N ALA A 91 -17.17 -15.59 -7.12
CA ALA A 91 -17.43 -15.83 -8.53
C ALA A 91 -17.89 -17.28 -8.77
N GLY A 92 -17.26 -18.26 -8.12
CA GLY A 92 -17.69 -19.67 -8.17
C GLY A 92 -19.13 -19.87 -7.69
N ARG A 93 -19.55 -19.16 -6.63
CA ARG A 93 -20.95 -19.18 -6.14
C ARG A 93 -21.91 -18.60 -7.18
N ALA A 94 -21.54 -17.49 -7.81
CA ALA A 94 -22.34 -16.87 -8.87
C ALA A 94 -22.49 -17.79 -10.09
N ILE A 95 -21.39 -18.43 -10.52
CA ILE A 95 -21.38 -19.40 -11.63
C ILE A 95 -22.24 -20.62 -11.30
N LYS A 96 -22.17 -21.14 -10.07
CA LYS A 96 -23.02 -22.26 -9.64
C LYS A 96 -24.50 -21.92 -9.80
N ARG A 97 -24.92 -20.74 -9.33
CA ARG A 97 -26.32 -20.27 -9.46
C ARG A 97 -26.73 -20.05 -10.92
N ALA A 98 -25.84 -19.48 -11.74
CA ALA A 98 -26.07 -19.32 -13.18
C ALA A 98 -26.28 -20.67 -13.86
N LYS A 99 -25.47 -21.67 -13.50
CA LYS A 99 -25.57 -23.04 -14.02
C LYS A 99 -26.87 -23.74 -13.62
N GLU A 100 -27.34 -23.55 -12.38
CA GLU A 100 -28.62 -24.11 -11.91
C GLU A 100 -29.82 -23.60 -12.72
N ASN A 101 -29.78 -22.35 -13.17
CA ASN A 101 -30.81 -21.74 -14.02
C ASN A 101 -30.52 -21.84 -15.52
N ASN A 102 -29.38 -22.43 -15.89
CA ASN A 102 -28.83 -22.47 -17.25
C ASN A 102 -28.79 -21.09 -17.95
N ASP A 103 -28.53 -20.03 -17.19
CA ASP A 103 -28.51 -18.65 -17.65
C ASP A 103 -27.20 -17.98 -17.23
N PHE A 104 -26.35 -17.73 -18.21
CA PHE A 104 -25.05 -17.06 -18.06
C PHE A 104 -25.06 -15.62 -18.60
N SER A 105 -26.23 -15.04 -18.80
CA SER A 105 -26.36 -13.63 -19.17
C SER A 105 -25.82 -12.70 -18.08
N ALA A 106 -25.54 -11.45 -18.46
CA ALA A 106 -25.08 -10.44 -17.53
C ALA A 106 -26.05 -10.21 -16.36
N SER A 107 -27.36 -10.40 -16.55
CA SER A 107 -28.37 -10.22 -15.49
C SER A 107 -28.27 -11.31 -14.42
N SER A 108 -28.06 -12.57 -14.82
CA SER A 108 -27.84 -13.70 -13.92
C SER A 108 -26.50 -13.55 -13.17
N LEU A 109 -25.44 -13.19 -13.89
CA LEU A 109 -24.10 -13.01 -13.34
C LEU A 109 -23.94 -11.76 -12.46
N ALA A 110 -24.85 -10.78 -12.53
CA ALA A 110 -24.85 -9.59 -11.67
C ALA A 110 -24.92 -9.93 -10.17
N CYS A 111 -25.35 -11.13 -9.80
CA CYS A 111 -25.31 -11.58 -8.41
C CYS A 111 -23.89 -11.61 -7.83
N TYR A 112 -22.85 -11.80 -8.65
CA TYR A 112 -21.45 -11.72 -8.22
C TYR A 112 -21.10 -10.34 -7.67
N GLU A 113 -21.51 -9.27 -8.33
CA GLU A 113 -21.24 -7.91 -7.86
C GLU A 113 -21.91 -7.63 -6.51
N LYS A 114 -23.13 -8.15 -6.29
CA LYS A 114 -23.82 -8.05 -4.99
C LYS A 114 -23.03 -8.76 -3.89
N LEU A 115 -22.65 -10.02 -4.14
CA LEU A 115 -21.83 -10.80 -3.21
C LEU A 115 -20.49 -10.12 -2.90
N LEU A 116 -19.86 -9.50 -3.91
CA LEU A 116 -18.61 -8.78 -3.75
C LEU A 116 -18.81 -7.53 -2.88
N ASN A 117 -19.87 -6.75 -3.11
CA ASN A 117 -20.21 -5.55 -2.33
C ASN A 117 -20.57 -5.87 -0.87
N GLU A 118 -21.13 -7.04 -0.60
CA GLU A 118 -21.44 -7.52 0.76
C GLU A 118 -20.20 -8.10 1.48
N SER A 119 -19.12 -8.38 0.76
CA SER A 119 -17.93 -9.02 1.31
C SER A 119 -17.00 -8.05 2.05
N PHE A 120 -16.11 -8.61 2.88
CA PHE A 120 -15.06 -7.84 3.57
C PHE A 120 -14.14 -7.10 2.60
N ILE A 121 -13.96 -7.61 1.36
CA ILE A 121 -13.12 -6.99 0.34
C ILE A 121 -13.59 -5.55 0.09
N MET A 122 -14.88 -5.37 -0.20
CA MET A 122 -15.43 -4.06 -0.51
C MET A 122 -15.57 -3.17 0.73
N GLN A 123 -15.75 -3.75 1.92
CA GLN A 123 -15.74 -2.99 3.16
C GLN A 123 -14.35 -2.40 3.43
N GLU A 124 -13.29 -3.19 3.33
CA GLU A 124 -11.91 -2.74 3.52
C GLU A 124 -11.48 -1.73 2.45
N MET A 125 -11.78 -2.01 1.17
CA MET A 125 -11.49 -1.06 0.08
C MET A 125 -12.20 0.29 0.26
N ASN A 126 -13.37 0.32 0.90
CA ASN A 126 -14.06 1.56 1.25
C ASN A 126 -13.40 2.28 2.42
N THR A 127 -13.04 1.56 3.48
CA THR A 127 -12.35 2.14 4.65
C THR A 127 -11.03 2.80 4.24
N PHE A 128 -10.22 2.09 3.45
CA PHE A 128 -8.87 2.53 3.07
C PHE A 128 -8.82 3.28 1.73
N ARG A 129 -9.93 3.87 1.30
CA ARG A 129 -10.02 4.57 0.01
C ARG A 129 -9.08 5.77 -0.13
N HIS A 130 -8.64 6.35 0.99
CA HIS A 130 -7.78 7.53 1.03
C HIS A 130 -6.30 7.21 1.24
N THR A 131 -5.93 5.93 1.33
CA THR A 131 -4.55 5.53 1.66
C THR A 131 -3.53 5.97 0.62
N LEU A 132 -3.90 5.99 -0.67
CA LEU A 132 -3.01 6.48 -1.72
C LEU A 132 -2.62 7.94 -1.53
N THR A 133 -3.58 8.80 -1.15
CA THR A 133 -3.30 10.22 -0.91
C THR A 133 -2.29 10.39 0.23
N VAL A 134 -2.36 9.53 1.24
CA VAL A 134 -1.38 9.52 2.33
C VAL A 134 -0.01 9.00 1.86
N LEU A 135 0.01 7.96 1.04
CA LEU A 135 1.24 7.42 0.44
C LEU A 135 1.92 8.39 -0.53
N GLU A 136 1.19 9.32 -1.12
CA GLU A 136 1.76 10.36 -1.98
C GLU A 136 2.47 11.47 -1.19
N ASN A 137 2.32 11.52 0.14
CA ASN A 137 2.99 12.51 0.98
C ASN A 137 4.47 12.17 1.17
N GLU A 138 5.36 12.87 0.46
CA GLU A 138 6.82 12.68 0.51
C GLU A 138 7.42 12.77 1.92
N ARG A 139 6.79 13.54 2.82
CA ARG A 139 7.27 13.72 4.21
C ARG A 139 7.17 12.43 5.01
N LEU A 140 6.23 11.54 4.65
CA LEU A 140 6.06 10.21 5.23
C LEU A 140 7.33 9.36 5.10
N PHE A 141 8.03 9.48 3.98
CA PHE A 141 9.19 8.65 3.66
C PHE A 141 10.54 9.34 3.89
N SER A 142 10.55 10.68 3.97
CA SER A 142 11.78 11.46 4.15
C SER A 142 11.90 12.02 5.56
N LYS A 143 11.03 12.97 5.91
CA LYS A 143 11.15 13.79 7.11
C LYS A 143 10.84 13.02 8.39
N TYR A 144 9.73 12.27 8.44
CA TYR A 144 9.34 11.60 9.68
C TYR A 144 10.33 10.51 10.12
N PRO A 145 10.81 9.61 9.23
CA PRO A 145 11.81 8.63 9.62
C PRO A 145 13.10 9.28 10.13
N GLN A 146 13.60 10.33 9.45
CA GLN A 146 14.81 11.04 9.88
C GLN A 146 14.64 11.65 11.28
N VAL A 147 13.54 12.37 11.54
CA VAL A 147 13.28 12.98 12.85
C VAL A 147 13.20 11.93 13.96
N ILE A 148 12.62 10.77 13.68
CA ILE A 148 12.56 9.66 14.64
C ILE A 148 13.98 9.13 14.89
N CYS A 149 14.76 8.86 13.85
CA CYS A 149 16.15 8.41 13.99
C CYS A 149 17.00 9.40 14.78
N ASP A 150 16.94 10.70 14.45
CA ASP A 150 17.69 11.76 15.14
C ASP A 150 17.29 11.86 16.63
N LEU A 151 16.00 11.65 16.93
CA LEU A 151 15.51 11.66 18.30
C LEU A 151 16.03 10.45 19.08
N PHE A 152 15.97 9.25 18.48
CA PHE A 152 16.53 8.04 19.09
C PHE A 152 18.04 8.15 19.29
N GLU A 153 18.77 8.70 18.32
CA GLU A 153 20.19 8.97 18.43
C GLU A 153 20.48 9.89 19.62
N LYS A 154 19.79 11.03 19.73
CA LYS A 154 19.96 11.96 20.88
C LYS A 154 19.64 11.33 22.23
N VAL A 155 18.64 10.45 22.29
CA VAL A 155 18.26 9.76 23.53
C VAL A 155 19.31 8.72 23.93
N MET A 156 19.78 7.94 22.96
CA MET A 156 20.64 6.78 23.19
C MET A 156 22.13 7.15 23.28
N TRP A 157 22.58 8.20 22.59
CA TRP A 157 23.97 8.64 22.59
C TRP A 157 24.39 9.11 23.98
N VAL A 158 25.57 8.70 24.44
CA VAL A 158 26.10 9.04 25.77
C VAL A 158 27.28 9.98 25.57
N ASP A 159 27.09 11.26 25.90
CA ASP A 159 28.14 12.27 25.87
C ASP A 159 28.81 12.45 27.25
N GLU A 160 29.90 13.20 27.27
CA GLU A 160 30.65 13.58 28.48
C GLU A 160 29.86 14.52 29.41
N HIS A 161 28.76 15.12 28.94
CA HIS A 161 27.90 16.02 29.70
C HIS A 161 26.72 15.31 30.37
N SER A 162 26.26 15.83 31.51
CA SER A 162 25.07 15.34 32.21
C SER A 162 23.84 15.46 31.29
N LYS A 163 23.13 14.34 31.05
CA LYS A 163 21.92 14.34 30.24
C LYS A 163 20.82 15.17 30.91
N GLU A 164 20.19 16.08 30.16
CA GLU A 164 18.91 16.66 30.55
C GLU A 164 17.85 15.55 30.72
N SER A 165 16.76 15.84 31.45
CA SER A 165 15.65 14.90 31.57
C SER A 165 15.19 14.43 30.18
N LEU A 166 15.02 13.11 30.02
CA LEU A 166 14.53 12.46 28.81
C LEU A 166 13.26 13.15 28.26
N TYR A 167 12.38 13.60 29.15
CA TYR A 167 11.17 14.32 28.80
C TYR A 167 11.46 15.63 28.05
N HIS A 168 12.44 16.42 28.48
CA HIS A 168 12.74 17.71 27.86
C HIS A 168 13.37 17.54 26.48
N THR A 169 14.21 16.54 26.29
CA THR A 169 14.83 16.21 25.00
C THR A 169 13.78 15.77 23.98
N VAL A 170 12.87 14.87 24.38
CA VAL A 170 11.76 14.41 23.53
C VAL A 170 10.79 15.55 23.23
N TYR A 171 10.40 16.33 24.23
CA TYR A 171 9.48 17.45 24.05
C TYR A 171 10.05 18.54 23.13
N ARG A 172 11.34 18.87 23.26
CA ARG A 172 12.01 19.85 22.39
C ARG A 172 12.08 19.35 20.95
N GLY A 173 12.49 18.09 20.74
CA GLY A 173 12.54 17.47 19.41
C GLY A 173 11.18 17.37 18.74
N LEU A 174 10.12 17.08 19.51
CA LEU A 174 8.74 17.10 19.02
C LEU A 174 8.27 18.53 18.71
N LYS A 175 8.57 19.51 19.55
CA LYS A 175 8.18 20.90 19.35
C LYS A 175 8.83 21.52 18.11
N GLU A 176 10.10 21.25 17.87
CA GLU A 176 10.81 21.81 16.71
C GLU A 176 10.36 21.18 15.38
N ASN A 177 10.03 19.89 15.38
CA ASN A 177 9.76 19.15 14.15
C ASN A 177 8.28 18.93 13.84
N PHE A 178 7.41 18.87 14.86
CA PHE A 178 5.99 18.55 14.72
C PHE A 178 5.03 19.73 14.91
N LEU A 179 5.43 20.85 15.55
CA LEU A 179 4.57 22.04 15.71
C LEU A 179 4.58 22.98 14.49
N ASN A 180 4.37 22.43 13.30
CA ASN A 180 4.26 23.20 12.05
C ASN A 180 2.89 23.00 11.41
N LEU A 181 2.38 24.04 10.74
CA LEU A 181 1.08 24.03 10.03
C LEU A 181 0.97 22.87 9.01
N GLN A 182 2.10 22.49 8.42
CA GLN A 182 2.20 21.36 7.48
C GLN A 182 2.02 20.01 8.17
N THR A 183 2.65 19.81 9.34
CA THR A 183 2.48 18.57 10.12
C THR A 183 1.05 18.42 10.62
N PHE A 184 0.37 19.52 10.94
CA PHE A 184 -1.05 19.50 11.27
C PHE A 184 -1.93 19.10 10.08
N LYS A 185 -1.59 19.57 8.86
CA LYS A 185 -2.25 19.11 7.62
C LYS A 185 -2.00 17.63 7.37
N ASP A 186 -0.76 17.17 7.49
CA ASP A 186 -0.40 15.75 7.37
C ASP A 186 -1.21 14.90 8.36
N TRP A 187 -1.35 15.35 9.61
CA TRP A 187 -2.15 14.68 10.64
C TRP A 187 -3.65 14.60 10.28
N LEU A 188 -4.22 15.67 9.73
CA LEU A 188 -5.60 15.68 9.24
C LEU A 188 -5.81 14.72 8.06
N GLU A 189 -4.80 14.54 7.21
CA GLU A 189 -4.83 13.56 6.13
C GLU A 189 -4.69 12.13 6.65
N PHE A 190 -3.79 11.89 7.61
CA PHE A 190 -3.63 10.58 8.24
C PHE A 190 -4.88 10.15 9.02
N ARG A 191 -5.67 11.09 9.55
CA ARG A 191 -6.96 10.78 10.19
C ARG A 191 -8.02 10.23 9.20
N LYS A 192 -7.78 10.32 7.90
CA LYS A 192 -8.68 9.78 6.86
C LYS A 192 -8.32 8.35 6.44
N LEU A 193 -7.21 7.81 6.96
CA LEU A 193 -6.93 6.37 6.98
C LEU A 193 -7.84 5.67 8.00
#